data_AF-A0A970CW74-F1
#
_entry.id   AF-A0A970CW74-F1
#
_cell.length_a   1.000
_cell.length_b   1.000
_cell.length_c   1.000
_cell.angle_alpha   90.00
_cell.angle_beta   90.00
_cell.angle_gamma   90.00
#
_symmetry.space_group_name_H-M   'P 1'
#
loop_
_entity.id
_entity.type
_entity.pdbx_description
1 polymer ?
#
loop_
_entity_poly.entity_id
_entity_poly.type
_entity_poly.pdbx_seq_one_letter_code
_entity_poly.pdbx_strand_id
1 'polypeptide(L)'
;MIKRSQKGMTMIITLIVIFVFTVLGVVIWQYGINSVKQADRSCKQKQAYFIARSGAEALSSHILKGSDTEIIKNKIDSLLNIASLPVSIEDGSCTITLSRDGSDITIESVGYFKGETSSAALEIKEIIDTGMPPYIFKNAIFATGSITLNGNVSINGSLESNDKITINGSSKPGFIENSPRAYPGIIFPQNNSTTKMEVSKNTTSYIDSDGFYDEINIDKGGILQFELTGGDLTIVANNVNVSG
;
A
#
# COMPACT_ATOMS: atom_id res chain seq x y z
N MET A 1 -70.28 -13.48 62.92
CA MET A 1 -69.06 -13.41 63.75
C MET A 1 -67.82 -13.87 62.96
N ILE A 2 -67.47 -13.18 61.85
CA ILE A 2 -66.34 -13.53 60.95
C ILE A 2 -65.38 -12.34 60.66
N LYS A 3 -65.66 -11.13 61.17
CA LYS A 3 -64.84 -9.92 60.86
C LYS A 3 -63.55 -9.76 61.68
N ARG A 4 -63.26 -10.64 62.67
CA ARG A 4 -62.07 -10.51 63.55
C ARG A 4 -60.87 -11.33 63.06
N SER A 5 -61.09 -12.42 62.33
CA SER A 5 -60.03 -13.29 61.76
C SER A 5 -59.42 -12.72 60.47
N GLN A 6 -60.21 -12.05 59.63
CA GLN A 6 -59.71 -11.44 58.40
C GLN A 6 -58.72 -10.29 58.64
N LYS A 7 -58.84 -9.53 59.74
CA LYS A 7 -57.93 -8.41 60.03
C LYS A 7 -56.47 -8.84 60.24
N GLY A 8 -56.23 -10.01 60.84
CA GLY A 8 -54.88 -10.55 60.99
C GLY A 8 -54.31 -11.11 59.68
N MET A 9 -55.15 -11.78 58.89
CA MET A 9 -54.76 -12.33 57.59
C MET A 9 -54.47 -11.24 56.56
N THR A 10 -55.22 -10.12 56.57
CA THR A 10 -54.95 -8.96 55.71
C THR A 10 -53.58 -8.35 56.02
N MET A 11 -53.22 -8.21 57.30
CA MET A 11 -51.91 -7.67 57.70
C MET A 11 -50.76 -8.56 57.18
N ILE A 12 -50.90 -9.88 57.31
CA ILE A 12 -49.89 -10.84 56.83
C ILE A 12 -49.79 -10.80 55.30
N ILE A 13 -50.91 -10.79 54.58
CA ILE A 13 -50.92 -10.72 53.11
C ILE A 13 -50.28 -9.41 52.62
N THR A 14 -50.60 -8.26 53.23
CA THR A 14 -49.98 -6.98 52.84
C THR A 14 -48.47 -7.00 53.07
N LEU A 15 -48.01 -7.66 54.12
CA LEU A 15 -46.58 -7.75 54.44
C LEU A 15 -45.84 -8.64 53.44
N ILE A 16 -46.44 -9.77 53.04
CA ILE A 16 -45.92 -10.63 51.97
C ILE A 16 -45.86 -9.87 50.65
N VAL A 17 -46.92 -9.13 50.30
CA VAL A 17 -46.98 -8.35 49.07
C VAL A 17 -45.89 -7.27 49.04
N ILE A 18 -45.74 -6.51 50.13
CA ILE A 18 -44.68 -5.50 50.26
C ILE A 18 -43.31 -6.16 50.15
N PHE A 19 -43.09 -7.32 50.78
CA PHE A 19 -41.83 -8.06 50.70
C PHE A 19 -41.50 -8.50 49.27
N VAL A 20 -42.48 -8.99 48.52
CA VAL A 20 -42.28 -9.34 47.11
C VAL A 20 -41.95 -8.10 46.28
N PHE A 21 -42.64 -6.98 46.50
CA PHE A 21 -42.36 -5.73 45.81
C PHE A 21 -40.99 -5.14 46.15
N THR A 22 -40.52 -5.24 47.39
CA THR A 22 -39.18 -4.75 47.76
C THR A 22 -38.09 -5.60 47.11
N VAL A 23 -38.23 -6.93 47.10
CA VAL A 23 -37.28 -7.82 46.43
C VAL A 23 -37.23 -7.51 44.92
N LEU A 24 -38.38 -7.36 44.26
CA LEU A 24 -38.45 -6.99 42.84
C LEU A 24 -37.85 -5.59 42.58
N GLY A 25 -38.13 -4.63 43.47
CA GLY A 25 -37.59 -3.26 43.37
C GLY A 25 -36.07 -3.23 43.48
N VAL A 26 -35.49 -3.97 44.42
CA VAL A 26 -34.03 -4.10 44.58
C VAL A 26 -33.40 -4.73 43.33
N VAL A 27 -34.04 -5.76 42.76
CA VAL A 27 -33.54 -6.43 41.55
C VAL A 27 -33.52 -5.46 40.36
N ILE A 28 -34.59 -4.69 40.13
CA ILE A 28 -34.64 -3.69 39.04
C ILE A 28 -33.58 -2.61 39.23
N TRP A 29 -33.39 -2.13 40.46
CA TRP A 29 -32.38 -1.12 40.77
C TRP A 29 -30.97 -1.61 40.48
N GLN A 30 -30.67 -2.84 40.87
CA GLN A 30 -29.37 -3.48 40.62
C GLN A 30 -29.10 -3.65 39.12
N TYR A 31 -30.10 -4.10 38.34
CA TYR A 31 -29.98 -4.18 36.88
C TYR A 31 -29.82 -2.80 36.25
N GLY A 32 -30.53 -1.77 36.73
CA GLY A 32 -30.42 -0.40 36.24
C GLY A 32 -29.01 0.18 36.41
N ILE A 33 -28.41 0.05 37.60
CA ILE A 33 -27.05 0.54 37.88
C ILE A 33 -26.02 -0.17 36.99
N ASN A 34 -26.13 -1.49 36.87
CA ASN A 34 -25.18 -2.25 36.06
C ASN A 34 -25.29 -1.92 34.57
N SER A 35 -26.52 -1.72 34.08
CA SER A 35 -26.76 -1.31 32.69
C SER A 35 -26.17 0.07 32.40
N VAL A 36 -26.31 1.02 33.32
CA VAL A 36 -25.72 2.37 33.18
C VAL A 36 -24.19 2.32 33.18
N LYS A 37 -23.58 1.55 34.09
CA LYS A 37 -22.12 1.37 34.11
C LYS A 37 -21.59 0.73 32.83
N GLN A 38 -22.30 -0.28 32.31
CA GLN A 38 -21.93 -0.94 31.06
C GLN A 38 -22.09 0.00 29.86
N ALA A 39 -23.14 0.81 29.83
CA ALA A 39 -23.37 1.80 28.78
C ALA A 39 -22.29 2.90 28.79
N ASP A 40 -21.92 3.41 29.97
CA ASP A 40 -20.85 4.40 30.11
C ASP A 40 -19.50 3.86 29.64
N ARG A 41 -19.14 2.63 30.04
CA ARG A 41 -17.94 1.95 29.57
C ARG A 41 -17.94 1.77 28.04
N SER A 42 -19.07 1.34 27.48
CA SER A 42 -19.22 1.17 26.03
C SER A 42 -19.10 2.50 25.28
N CYS A 43 -19.60 3.59 25.87
CA CYS A 43 -19.47 4.93 25.31
C CYS A 43 -18.01 5.41 25.28
N LYS A 44 -17.29 5.25 26.40
CA LYS A 44 -15.86 5.58 26.50
C LYS A 44 -15.01 4.76 25.54
N GLN A 45 -15.28 3.46 25.42
CA GLN A 45 -14.57 2.58 24.49
C GLN A 45 -14.81 2.98 23.02
N LYS A 46 -16.05 3.39 22.67
CA LYS A 46 -16.34 3.93 21.33
C LYS A 46 -15.58 5.22 21.07
N GLN A 47 -15.50 6.13 22.05
CA GLN A 47 -14.73 7.37 21.90
C GLN A 47 -13.24 7.08 21.71
N ALA A 48 -12.66 6.18 22.51
CA ALA A 48 -11.28 5.71 22.32
C ALA A 48 -11.06 5.12 20.91
N TYR A 49 -12.03 4.37 20.39
CA TYR A 49 -11.95 3.81 19.03
C TYR A 49 -11.97 4.90 17.95
N PHE A 50 -12.84 5.91 18.08
CA PHE A 50 -12.87 7.01 17.12
C PHE A 50 -11.58 7.83 17.13
N ILE A 51 -11.00 8.07 18.30
CA ILE A 51 -9.70 8.72 18.46
C ILE A 51 -8.60 7.89 17.77
N ALA A 52 -8.58 6.57 18.00
CA ALA A 52 -7.65 5.65 17.36
C ALA A 52 -7.78 5.71 15.82
N ARG A 53 -9.01 5.59 15.32
CA ARG A 53 -9.33 5.62 13.89
C ARG A 53 -8.90 6.93 13.24
N SER A 54 -9.18 8.08 13.85
CA SER A 54 -8.78 9.38 13.34
C SER A 54 -7.25 9.51 13.27
N GLY A 55 -6.51 8.97 14.24
CA GLY A 55 -5.04 8.92 14.19
C GLY A 55 -4.52 8.11 13.00
N ALA A 56 -5.08 6.92 12.79
CA ALA A 56 -4.70 6.06 11.65
C ALA A 56 -5.06 6.70 10.30
N GLU A 57 -6.25 7.30 10.18
CA GLU A 57 -6.71 7.98 8.95
C GLU A 57 -5.89 9.25 8.64
N ALA A 58 -5.48 10.01 9.66
CA ALA A 58 -4.62 11.17 9.46
C ALA A 58 -3.27 10.77 8.86
N LEU A 59 -2.63 9.74 9.41
CA LEU A 59 -1.36 9.23 8.91
C LEU A 59 -1.51 8.60 7.52
N SER A 60 -2.55 7.81 7.29
CA SER A 60 -2.79 7.19 5.98
C SER A 60 -3.01 8.22 4.89
N SER A 61 -3.79 9.27 5.17
CA SER A 61 -4.02 10.36 4.21
C SER A 61 -2.75 11.14 3.92
N HIS A 62 -1.83 11.25 4.89
CA HIS A 62 -0.53 11.89 4.69
C HIS A 62 0.38 11.04 3.79
N ILE A 63 0.38 9.72 3.98
CA ILE A 63 1.12 8.76 3.14
C ILE A 63 0.56 8.77 1.71
N LEU A 64 -0.76 8.78 1.53
CA LEU A 64 -1.41 8.72 0.21
C LEU A 64 -1.31 10.03 -0.61
N LYS A 65 -1.14 11.18 0.04
CA LYS A 65 -1.07 12.49 -0.63
C LYS A 65 0.34 12.92 -1.03
N GLY A 66 1.38 12.27 -0.51
CA GLY A 66 2.75 12.62 -0.87
C GLY A 66 3.06 12.22 -2.32
N SER A 67 3.52 13.18 -3.11
CA SER A 67 3.78 13.02 -4.56
C SER A 67 5.08 12.25 -4.87
N ASP A 68 5.98 12.10 -3.91
CA ASP A 68 7.30 11.47 -4.09
C ASP A 68 7.41 10.15 -3.33
N THR A 69 7.14 9.05 -4.03
CA THR A 69 7.13 7.67 -3.51
C THR A 69 8.47 7.25 -2.88
N GLU A 70 9.61 7.71 -3.40
CA GLU A 70 10.93 7.34 -2.87
C GLU A 70 11.27 7.99 -1.52
N ILE A 71 10.90 9.27 -1.34
CA ILE A 71 11.14 10.00 -0.09
C ILE A 71 10.25 9.44 1.03
N ILE A 72 9.01 9.08 0.68
CA ILE A 72 8.04 8.47 1.61
C ILE A 72 8.51 7.08 2.02
N LYS A 73 8.98 6.26 1.07
CA LYS A 73 9.49 4.91 1.36
C LYS A 73 10.66 4.93 2.34
N ASN A 74 11.67 5.78 2.09
CA ASN A 74 12.82 5.92 2.99
C ASN A 74 12.43 6.44 4.38
N LYS A 75 11.43 7.34 4.47
CA LYS A 75 10.91 7.81 5.77
C LYS A 75 10.10 6.74 6.50
N ILE A 76 9.26 5.99 5.80
CA ILE A 76 8.49 4.88 6.39
C ILE A 76 9.44 3.80 6.91
N ASP A 77 10.46 3.43 6.14
CA ASP A 77 11.45 2.42 6.54
C ASP A 77 12.20 2.82 7.82
N SER A 78 12.47 4.12 8.00
CA SER A 78 13.08 4.65 9.22
C SER A 78 12.15 4.66 10.45
N LEU A 79 10.83 4.51 10.24
CA LEU A 79 9.78 4.58 11.27
C LEU A 79 9.09 3.24 11.53
N LEU A 80 9.53 2.16 10.86
CA LEU A 80 8.97 0.82 11.03
C LEU A 80 9.16 0.31 12.47
N ASN A 81 8.08 -0.24 13.03
CA ASN A 81 8.00 -0.79 14.39
C ASN A 81 8.31 0.21 15.52
N ILE A 82 8.25 1.51 15.24
CA ILE A 82 8.40 2.56 16.25
C ILE A 82 7.01 3.08 16.61
N ALA A 83 6.65 3.00 17.90
CA ALA A 83 5.46 3.65 18.41
C ALA A 83 5.69 5.16 18.51
N SER A 84 4.74 5.95 18.00
CA SER A 84 4.78 7.40 18.10
C SER A 84 4.69 7.86 19.56
N LEU A 85 5.19 9.08 19.81
CA LEU A 85 4.84 9.78 21.04
C LEU A 85 3.30 9.96 21.11
N PRO A 86 2.70 9.98 22.32
CA PRO A 86 1.27 10.17 22.47
C PRO A 86 0.83 11.51 21.87
N VAL A 87 -0.09 11.46 20.91
CA VAL A 87 -0.67 12.64 20.28
C VAL A 87 -1.99 12.94 20.98
N SER A 88 -2.12 14.12 21.57
CA SER A 88 -3.37 14.53 22.23
C SER A 88 -4.42 14.96 21.20
N ILE A 89 -5.59 14.33 21.25
CA ILE A 89 -6.77 14.67 20.44
C ILE A 89 -7.90 15.00 21.43
N GLU A 90 -8.17 16.29 21.59
CA GLU A 90 -9.14 16.83 22.56
C GLU A 90 -8.93 16.28 23.98
N ASP A 91 -9.88 15.47 24.46
CA ASP A 91 -9.96 14.88 25.80
C ASP A 91 -9.25 13.51 25.90
N GLY A 92 -8.60 13.04 24.83
CA GLY A 92 -7.90 11.76 24.78
C GLY A 92 -6.55 11.84 24.08
N SER A 93 -5.89 10.70 23.95
CA SER A 93 -4.62 10.58 23.25
C SER A 93 -4.58 9.37 22.35
N CYS A 94 -3.72 9.38 21.33
CA CYS A 94 -3.43 8.20 20.53
C CYS A 94 -1.93 7.96 20.34
N THR A 95 -1.57 6.69 20.17
CA THR A 95 -0.23 6.25 19.77
C THR A 95 -0.35 5.47 18.47
N ILE A 96 0.50 5.78 17.50
CA ILE A 96 0.45 5.18 16.17
C ILE A 96 1.72 4.36 15.96
N THR A 97 1.57 3.17 15.41
CA THR A 97 2.64 2.24 15.07
C THR A 97 2.50 1.82 13.61
N LEU A 98 3.62 1.83 12.89
CA LEU A 98 3.71 1.36 11.51
C LEU A 98 4.38 -0.02 11.51
N SER A 99 3.77 -1.00 10.87
CA SER A 99 4.38 -2.29 10.57
C SER A 99 4.26 -2.60 9.09
N ARG A 100 5.21 -3.38 8.56
CA ARG A 100 5.20 -3.83 7.16
C ARG A 100 5.41 -5.32 7.12
N ASP A 101 4.55 -6.01 6.37
CA ASP A 101 4.69 -7.41 6.02
C ASP A 101 4.65 -7.56 4.49
N GLY A 102 5.82 -7.73 3.88
CA GLY A 102 5.95 -7.73 2.41
C GLY A 102 5.50 -6.40 1.78
N SER A 103 4.44 -6.44 0.98
CA SER A 103 3.82 -5.29 0.30
C SER A 103 2.70 -4.61 1.10
N ASP A 104 2.30 -5.19 2.23
CA ASP A 104 1.20 -4.69 3.04
C ASP A 104 1.77 -3.86 4.21
N ILE A 105 1.43 -2.57 4.22
CA ILE A 105 1.76 -1.66 5.31
C ILE A 105 0.55 -1.59 6.23
N THR A 106 0.72 -1.98 7.50
CA THR A 106 -0.31 -1.88 8.51
C THR A 106 -0.04 -0.67 9.40
N ILE A 107 -1.02 0.23 9.48
CA ILE A 107 -1.03 1.35 10.43
C ILE A 107 -1.92 0.95 11.59
N GLU A 108 -1.32 0.69 12.74
CA GLU A 108 -2.05 0.44 13.97
C GLU A 108 -2.06 1.71 14.83
N SER A 109 -3.24 2.13 15.28
CA SER A 109 -3.41 3.24 16.19
C SER A 109 -4.15 2.78 17.43
N VAL A 110 -3.65 3.16 18.60
CA VAL A 110 -4.27 2.88 19.90
C VAL A 110 -4.72 4.20 20.51
N GLY A 111 -6.02 4.33 20.77
CA GLY A 111 -6.64 5.50 21.39
C GLY A 111 -6.92 5.28 22.87
N TYR A 112 -6.77 6.33 23.65
CA TYR A 112 -6.94 6.38 25.10
C TYR A 112 -7.97 7.45 25.44
N PHE A 113 -9.03 7.07 26.15
CA PHE A 113 -10.06 8.01 26.60
C PHE A 113 -10.57 7.66 28.00
N LYS A 114 -10.34 8.56 28.97
CA LYS A 114 -10.85 8.46 30.36
C LYS A 114 -10.71 7.07 31.00
N GLY A 115 -9.55 6.43 30.80
CA GLY A 115 -9.20 5.12 31.38
C GLY A 115 -9.59 3.90 30.53
N GLU A 116 -10.27 4.08 29.40
CA GLU A 116 -10.54 3.01 28.43
C GLU A 116 -9.63 3.15 27.21
N THR A 117 -9.30 2.01 26.59
CA THR A 117 -8.44 1.93 25.42
C THR A 117 -9.12 1.18 24.29
N SER A 118 -8.87 1.58 23.06
CA SER A 118 -9.32 0.85 21.87
C SER A 118 -8.32 1.03 20.74
N SER A 119 -8.21 0.03 19.85
CA SER A 119 -7.32 0.08 18.71
C SER A 119 -8.08 0.09 17.38
N ALA A 120 -7.45 0.68 16.38
CA ALA A 120 -7.89 0.66 15.00
C ALA A 120 -6.67 0.36 14.11
N ALA A 121 -6.82 -0.61 13.21
CA ALA A 121 -5.79 -0.95 12.24
C ALA A 121 -6.30 -0.60 10.84
N LEU A 122 -5.43 0.01 10.04
CA LEU A 122 -5.67 0.27 8.63
C LEU A 122 -4.56 -0.41 7.82
N GLU A 123 -4.97 -1.24 6.87
CA GLU A 123 -4.07 -1.88 5.93
C GLU A 123 -3.99 -1.06 4.65
N ILE A 124 -2.77 -0.66 4.28
CA ILE A 124 -2.46 -0.01 3.00
C ILE A 124 -1.67 -1.03 2.19
N LYS A 125 -2.23 -1.46 1.06
CA LYS A 125 -1.49 -2.28 0.10
C LYS A 125 -0.65 -1.36 -0.76
N GLU A 126 0.67 -1.51 -0.68
CA GLU A 126 1.60 -0.89 -1.61
C GLU A 126 1.52 -1.67 -2.93
N ILE A 127 0.52 -1.34 -3.75
CA ILE A 127 0.48 -1.80 -5.13
C ILE A 127 1.44 -0.88 -5.88
N ILE A 128 2.63 -1.39 -6.19
CA ILE A 128 3.47 -0.78 -7.21
C ILE A 128 2.73 -1.01 -8.53
N ASP A 129 1.86 -0.06 -8.91
CA ASP A 129 1.26 -0.04 -10.22
C ASP A 129 2.35 0.36 -11.23
N THR A 130 3.18 -0.61 -11.55
CA THR A 130 4.12 -0.55 -12.66
C THR A 130 3.41 -0.57 -14.01
N GLY A 131 2.07 -0.65 -14.04
CA GLY A 131 1.30 -1.05 -15.22
C GLY A 131 1.67 -2.46 -15.72
N MET A 132 2.43 -3.23 -14.92
CA MET A 132 3.04 -4.47 -15.34
C MET A 132 2.24 -5.65 -14.78
N PRO A 133 1.56 -6.45 -15.64
CA PRO A 133 0.91 -7.66 -15.17
C PRO A 133 1.95 -8.65 -14.62
N PRO A 134 1.60 -9.43 -13.59
CA PRO A 134 2.45 -10.52 -13.13
C PRO A 134 2.70 -11.50 -14.30
N TYR A 135 3.96 -11.88 -14.49
CA TYR A 135 4.43 -12.71 -15.63
C TYR A 135 4.36 -12.02 -17.00
N ILE A 136 4.97 -10.84 -17.12
CA ILE A 136 5.12 -10.08 -18.37
C ILE A 136 5.55 -10.96 -19.55
N PHE A 137 6.58 -11.79 -19.44
CA PHE A 137 7.07 -12.56 -20.58
C PHE A 137 6.81 -14.06 -20.40
N LYS A 138 5.56 -14.49 -20.60
CA LYS A 138 5.19 -15.92 -20.65
C LYS A 138 5.60 -16.58 -21.98
N ASN A 139 5.59 -15.80 -23.05
CA ASN A 139 5.84 -16.27 -24.40
C ASN A 139 7.27 -15.94 -24.82
N ALA A 140 7.83 -16.76 -25.71
CA ALA A 140 9.17 -16.53 -26.26
C ALA A 140 9.20 -15.28 -27.14
N ILE A 141 8.11 -14.98 -27.85
CA ILE A 141 7.99 -13.80 -28.69
C ILE A 141 6.61 -13.17 -28.46
N PHE A 142 6.59 -11.86 -28.27
CA PHE A 142 5.38 -11.06 -28.30
C PHE A 142 5.51 -9.90 -29.31
N ALA A 143 4.45 -9.63 -30.08
CA ALA A 143 4.41 -8.49 -30.99
C ALA A 143 3.10 -7.68 -30.86
N THR A 144 3.21 -6.36 -30.86
CA THR A 144 2.03 -5.45 -30.90
C THR A 144 1.38 -5.37 -32.28
N GLY A 145 2.03 -5.90 -33.31
CA GLY A 145 1.50 -6.07 -34.66
C GLY A 145 1.73 -7.50 -35.16
N SER A 146 1.51 -7.74 -36.44
CA SER A 146 1.60 -9.09 -37.04
C SER A 146 2.99 -9.72 -36.93
N ILE A 147 3.05 -11.04 -36.75
CA ILE A 147 4.28 -11.85 -36.82
C ILE A 147 4.27 -12.66 -38.12
N THR A 148 5.36 -12.65 -38.88
CA THR A 148 5.55 -13.52 -40.05
C THR A 148 6.85 -14.32 -39.93
N LEU A 149 6.76 -15.64 -39.93
CA LEU A 149 7.89 -16.56 -39.94
C LEU A 149 8.05 -17.16 -41.34
N ASN A 150 9.17 -16.84 -41.99
CA ASN A 150 9.52 -17.37 -43.31
C ASN A 150 10.68 -18.37 -43.22
N GLY A 151 10.59 -19.47 -43.96
CA GLY A 151 11.61 -20.52 -43.97
C GLY A 151 11.60 -21.40 -42.72
N ASN A 152 12.69 -22.15 -42.50
CA ASN A 152 12.80 -23.10 -41.40
C ASN A 152 13.31 -22.40 -40.12
N VAL A 153 12.37 -21.86 -39.33
CA VAL A 153 12.65 -21.19 -38.04
C VAL A 153 12.33 -22.15 -36.89
N SER A 154 13.30 -22.41 -36.00
CA SER A 154 13.07 -23.14 -34.75
C SER A 154 12.85 -22.15 -33.61
N ILE A 155 11.72 -22.24 -32.91
CA ILE A 155 11.39 -21.41 -31.75
C ILE A 155 11.10 -22.33 -30.58
N ASN A 156 11.85 -22.15 -29.48
CA ASN A 156 11.60 -22.89 -28.25
C ASN A 156 10.71 -22.05 -27.32
N GLY A 157 9.39 -22.19 -27.48
CA GLY A 157 8.38 -21.50 -26.70
C GLY A 157 7.21 -21.01 -27.57
N SER A 158 6.25 -20.33 -26.92
CA SER A 158 5.05 -19.85 -27.59
C SER A 158 5.22 -18.44 -28.18
N LEU A 159 4.38 -18.10 -29.14
CA LEU A 159 4.27 -16.76 -29.73
C LEU A 159 2.94 -16.12 -29.32
N GLU A 160 2.93 -14.80 -29.17
CA GLU A 160 1.69 -14.05 -28.97
C GLU A 160 1.74 -12.74 -29.78
N SER A 161 0.65 -12.37 -30.42
CA SER A 161 0.55 -11.14 -31.21
C SER A 161 -0.81 -10.48 -31.02
N ASN A 162 -0.84 -9.15 -31.05
CA ASN A 162 -2.09 -8.38 -31.06
C ASN A 162 -2.79 -8.41 -32.41
N ASP A 163 -2.13 -8.98 -33.43
CA ASP A 163 -2.61 -9.10 -34.79
C ASP A 163 -2.29 -10.53 -35.30
N LYS A 164 -2.32 -10.73 -36.62
CA LYS A 164 -2.17 -12.04 -37.24
C LYS A 164 -0.75 -12.63 -37.09
N ILE A 165 -0.68 -13.94 -36.87
CA ILE A 165 0.57 -14.72 -36.93
C ILE A 165 0.55 -15.59 -38.20
N THR A 166 1.55 -15.43 -39.07
CA THR A 166 1.71 -16.21 -40.31
C THR A 166 2.98 -17.05 -40.24
N ILE A 167 2.85 -18.36 -40.42
CA ILE A 167 3.98 -19.30 -40.41
C ILE A 167 4.03 -20.02 -41.75
N ASN A 168 5.02 -19.66 -42.58
CA ASN A 168 5.20 -20.21 -43.93
C ASN A 168 6.19 -21.40 -43.97
N GLY A 169 6.80 -21.74 -42.83
CA GLY A 169 7.75 -22.83 -42.68
C GLY A 169 7.17 -24.09 -42.03
N SER A 170 8.01 -25.10 -41.82
CA SER A 170 7.62 -26.37 -41.19
C SER A 170 7.42 -26.29 -39.66
N SER A 171 7.75 -25.15 -39.06
CA SER A 171 7.67 -24.92 -37.61
C SER A 171 6.23 -24.87 -37.13
N LYS A 172 5.95 -25.45 -35.96
CA LYS A 172 4.62 -25.43 -35.34
C LYS A 172 4.68 -25.07 -33.85
N PRO A 173 5.18 -23.87 -33.49
CA PRO A 173 5.11 -23.40 -32.12
C PRO A 173 3.65 -23.15 -31.70
N GLY A 174 3.38 -23.21 -30.40
CA GLY A 174 2.10 -22.73 -29.87
C GLY A 174 2.00 -21.22 -30.08
N PHE A 175 0.84 -20.72 -30.51
CA PHE A 175 0.67 -19.28 -30.75
C PHE A 175 -0.70 -18.77 -30.33
N ILE A 176 -0.76 -17.47 -30.01
CA ILE A 176 -1.96 -16.70 -29.70
C ILE A 176 -1.98 -15.49 -30.64
N GLU A 177 -2.99 -15.38 -31.48
CA GLU A 177 -3.21 -14.22 -32.36
C GLU A 177 -4.35 -13.35 -31.84
N ASN A 178 -4.41 -12.10 -32.28
CA ASN A 178 -5.43 -11.12 -31.85
C ASN A 178 -5.51 -10.96 -30.32
N SER A 179 -4.37 -11.03 -29.64
CA SER A 179 -4.31 -10.90 -28.18
C SER A 179 -4.75 -9.50 -27.74
N PRO A 180 -5.63 -9.37 -26.74
CA PRO A 180 -5.96 -8.07 -26.14
C PRO A 180 -4.86 -7.56 -25.20
N ARG A 181 -3.74 -8.28 -25.07
CA ARG A 181 -2.65 -7.94 -24.15
C ARG A 181 -1.94 -6.68 -24.64
N ALA A 182 -1.90 -5.67 -23.78
CA ALA A 182 -1.06 -4.49 -23.97
C ALA A 182 0.12 -4.57 -23.02
N TYR A 183 1.33 -4.36 -23.55
CA TYR A 183 2.49 -4.10 -22.70
C TYR A 183 2.61 -2.60 -22.52
N PRO A 184 2.94 -2.14 -21.31
CA PRO A 184 3.27 -0.73 -21.12
C PRO A 184 4.40 -0.38 -22.09
N GLY A 185 4.29 0.79 -22.72
CA GLY A 185 5.40 1.33 -23.50
C GLY A 185 6.63 1.46 -22.60
N ILE A 186 7.82 1.34 -23.18
CA ILE A 186 9.04 1.66 -22.46
C ILE A 186 8.97 3.16 -22.16
N ILE A 187 8.91 3.53 -20.89
CA ILE A 187 9.05 4.91 -20.46
C ILE A 187 10.55 5.16 -20.35
N PHE A 188 11.11 5.83 -21.33
CA PHE A 188 12.46 6.36 -21.22
C PHE A 188 12.45 7.55 -20.24
N PRO A 189 13.48 7.70 -19.38
CA PRO A 189 13.62 8.87 -18.54
C PRO A 189 13.54 10.14 -19.39
N GLN A 190 12.72 11.11 -18.97
CA GLN A 190 12.65 12.40 -19.64
C GLN A 190 13.97 13.14 -19.41
N ASN A 191 14.60 13.59 -20.49
CA ASN A 191 15.87 14.30 -20.43
C ASN A 191 15.73 15.71 -20.99
N ASN A 192 15.72 16.68 -20.08
CA ASN A 192 15.69 18.10 -20.37
C ASN A 192 17.06 18.77 -20.15
N SER A 193 18.13 17.97 -19.99
CA SER A 193 19.48 18.49 -19.85
C SER A 193 19.89 19.22 -21.12
N THR A 194 20.64 20.31 -20.96
CA THR A 194 21.34 21.01 -22.05
C THR A 194 22.84 20.71 -22.04
N THR A 195 23.27 19.77 -21.19
CA THR A 195 24.68 19.44 -20.98
C THR A 195 25.21 18.69 -22.19
N LYS A 196 26.30 19.20 -22.78
CA LYS A 196 27.00 18.54 -23.88
C LYS A 196 28.33 17.97 -23.43
N MET A 197 28.64 16.77 -23.89
CA MET A 197 29.92 16.11 -23.64
C MET A 197 30.64 15.89 -24.96
N GLU A 198 31.89 16.33 -25.03
CA GLU A 198 32.76 16.11 -26.18
C GLU A 198 33.95 15.25 -25.74
N VAL A 199 34.19 14.16 -26.48
CA VAL A 199 35.36 13.31 -26.34
C VAL A 199 36.24 13.57 -27.54
N SER A 200 37.27 14.40 -27.33
CA SER A 200 38.18 14.80 -28.40
C SER A 200 38.99 13.60 -28.93
N LYS A 201 39.45 13.75 -30.17
CA LYS A 201 40.31 12.76 -30.83
C LYS A 201 41.50 12.35 -29.96
N ASN A 202 41.73 11.03 -29.88
CA ASN A 202 42.82 10.40 -29.12
C ASN A 202 42.82 10.70 -27.61
N THR A 203 41.67 11.10 -27.05
CA THR A 203 41.50 11.29 -25.61
C THR A 203 40.53 10.27 -25.04
N THR A 204 40.67 9.99 -23.75
CA THR A 204 39.73 9.14 -23.00
C THR A 204 38.99 10.00 -22.01
N SER A 205 37.66 9.99 -22.09
CA SER A 205 36.78 10.62 -21.12
C SER A 205 36.06 9.54 -20.32
N TYR A 206 35.84 9.80 -19.03
CA TYR A 206 35.26 8.86 -18.09
C TYR A 206 33.90 9.38 -17.61
N ILE A 207 32.94 8.48 -17.46
CA ILE A 207 31.70 8.72 -16.73
C ILE A 207 31.62 7.69 -15.60
N ASP A 208 31.62 8.19 -14.38
CA ASP A 208 31.68 7.41 -13.14
C ASP A 208 30.45 7.64 -12.22
N SER A 209 29.53 8.52 -12.63
CA SER A 209 28.28 8.80 -11.92
C SER A 209 27.11 8.98 -12.90
N ASP A 210 25.90 8.74 -12.42
CA ASP A 210 24.67 8.95 -13.18
C ASP A 210 24.61 10.35 -13.78
N GLY A 211 24.09 10.47 -15.01
CA GLY A 211 24.14 11.71 -15.75
C GLY A 211 23.11 11.84 -16.87
N PHE A 212 22.67 13.08 -17.09
CA PHE A 212 21.77 13.46 -18.17
C PHE A 212 22.47 14.42 -19.14
N TYR A 213 22.48 14.08 -20.43
CA TYR A 213 23.18 14.81 -21.48
C TYR A 213 22.24 15.15 -22.62
N ASP A 214 22.30 16.36 -23.14
CA ASP A 214 21.65 16.64 -24.42
C ASP A 214 22.36 15.89 -25.55
N GLU A 215 23.69 15.97 -25.56
CA GLU A 215 24.50 15.47 -26.65
C GLU A 215 25.83 14.91 -26.14
N ILE A 216 26.16 13.69 -26.58
CA ILE A 216 27.47 13.07 -26.36
C ILE A 216 28.12 12.86 -27.73
N ASN A 217 29.19 13.61 -27.99
CA ASN A 217 29.94 13.57 -29.24
C ASN A 217 31.30 12.93 -29.01
N ILE A 218 31.56 11.84 -29.73
CA ILE A 218 32.83 11.12 -29.68
C ILE A 218 33.53 11.27 -31.02
N ASP A 219 34.63 12.00 -31.03
CA ASP A 219 35.47 12.19 -32.21
C ASP A 219 36.20 10.90 -32.59
N LYS A 220 36.65 10.84 -33.85
CA LYS A 220 37.43 9.71 -34.37
C LYS A 220 38.67 9.46 -33.51
N GLY A 221 38.72 8.29 -32.88
CA GLY A 221 39.80 7.87 -31.98
C GLY A 221 39.67 8.40 -30.54
N GLY A 222 38.60 9.11 -30.20
CA GLY A 222 38.21 9.36 -28.82
C GLY A 222 37.60 8.10 -28.19
N ILE A 223 37.80 7.92 -26.88
CA ILE A 223 37.29 6.78 -26.12
C ILE A 223 36.40 7.31 -24.99
N LEU A 224 35.13 6.94 -24.99
CA LEU A 224 34.25 7.14 -23.83
C LEU A 224 34.25 5.87 -22.99
N GLN A 225 34.68 5.98 -21.74
CA GLN A 225 34.75 4.87 -20.79
C GLN A 225 33.73 5.08 -19.66
N PHE A 226 32.98 4.03 -19.37
CA PHE A 226 32.00 3.99 -18.28
C PHE A 226 32.61 3.22 -17.11
N GLU A 227 32.78 3.86 -15.96
CA GLU A 227 33.36 3.24 -14.77
C GLU A 227 32.27 2.92 -13.73
N LEU A 228 32.04 1.63 -13.52
CA LEU A 228 31.08 1.14 -12.56
C LEU A 228 31.77 0.98 -11.20
N THR A 229 31.30 1.67 -10.17
CA THR A 229 31.82 1.56 -8.78
C THR A 229 31.19 0.39 -8.01
N GLY A 230 30.77 -0.67 -8.72
CA GLY A 230 30.14 -1.87 -8.14
C GLY A 230 28.61 -1.82 -8.07
N GLY A 231 27.98 -0.81 -8.65
CA GLY A 231 26.52 -0.69 -8.83
C GLY A 231 26.14 -0.38 -10.28
N ASP A 232 24.88 0.01 -10.49
CA ASP A 232 24.37 0.44 -11.79
C ASP A 232 24.78 1.89 -12.08
N LEU A 233 25.09 2.18 -13.35
CA LEU A 233 25.36 3.53 -13.86
C LEU A 233 24.28 3.87 -14.89
N THR A 234 23.49 4.90 -14.59
CA THR A 234 22.38 5.35 -15.43
C THR A 234 22.77 6.61 -16.20
N ILE A 235 22.84 6.47 -17.53
CA ILE A 235 23.17 7.57 -18.43
C ILE A 235 22.06 7.75 -19.43
N VAL A 236 21.56 8.99 -19.51
CA VAL A 236 20.48 9.35 -20.42
C VAL A 236 21.00 10.45 -21.34
N ALA A 237 21.03 10.18 -22.64
CA ALA A 237 21.45 11.15 -23.65
C ALA A 237 20.37 11.31 -24.71
N ASN A 238 20.05 12.55 -25.10
CA ASN A 238 19.10 12.76 -26.21
C ASN A 238 19.74 12.32 -27.53
N ASN A 239 21.01 12.65 -27.73
CA ASN A 239 21.78 12.27 -28.92
C ASN A 239 23.16 11.72 -28.52
N VAL A 240 23.56 10.61 -29.14
CA VAL A 240 24.92 10.05 -29.01
C VAL A 240 25.50 9.88 -30.41
N ASN A 241 26.52 10.67 -30.74
CA ASN A 241 27.17 10.65 -32.04
C ASN A 241 28.58 10.07 -31.90
N VAL A 242 28.85 8.99 -32.64
CA VAL A 242 30.16 8.32 -32.66
C VAL A 242 30.77 8.45 -34.05
N SER A 243 31.85 9.20 -34.16
CA SER A 243 32.56 9.41 -35.43
C SER A 243 33.54 8.27 -35.69
N GLY A 244 33.25 7.45 -36.71
CA GLY A 244 34.08 6.31 -37.16
C GLY A 244 35.33 6.68 -37.96
#